data_AF-A0A8C3RVD0-F1
#
_entry.id   AF-A0A8C3RVD0-F1
#
_cell.length_a   1.000
_cell.length_b   1.000
_cell.length_c   1.000
_cell.angle_alpha   90.00
_cell.angle_beta   90.00
_cell.angle_gamma   90.00
#
_symmetry.space_group_name_H-M   'P 1'
#
loop_
_entity.id
_entity.type
_entity.pdbx_description
1 polymer ?
#
loop_
_entity_poly.entity_id
_entity_poly.type
_entity_poly.pdbx_seq_one_letter_code
_entity_poly.pdbx_strand_id
1 'polypeptide(L)'
;MEALYHQTNKQVHEVQSYMGHLETSDKQSVHLVENEIQARIDRIFSNLERLEILSSKEPANKRQNAKLRVDQLKYDVQHLQSALRNFQHRRYNREQQEKQREELLARSFTANDSDTTIPIDETLQFNESLQNAHRGMDDLIGSGTSILHGLRDQRMTLKGTHKKILDVANMLGLSNTVMRLIEKRAFQDKYFMIGGMLLSCVVMFLVVQYLT
;
A
#
# COMPACT_ATOMS: atom_id res chain seq x y z
N MET A 1 20.67 -0.71 -11.24
CA MET A 1 19.32 -0.53 -10.67
C MET A 1 18.53 -1.82 -10.78
N GLU A 2 18.33 -2.37 -11.98
CA GLU A 2 17.53 -3.60 -12.20
C GLU A 2 18.02 -4.84 -11.44
N ALA A 3 19.33 -5.12 -11.41
CA ALA A 3 19.85 -6.29 -10.69
C ALA A 3 19.56 -6.24 -9.17
N LEU A 4 19.72 -5.05 -8.56
CA LEU A 4 19.42 -4.84 -7.15
C LEU A 4 17.91 -4.91 -6.90
N TYR A 5 17.08 -4.41 -7.82
CA TYR A 5 15.63 -4.51 -7.72
C TYR A 5 15.15 -5.98 -7.72
N HIS A 6 15.63 -6.79 -8.65
CA HIS A 6 15.27 -8.21 -8.72
C HIS A 6 15.74 -8.99 -7.48
N GLN A 7 16.95 -8.69 -6.99
CA GLN A 7 17.46 -9.29 -5.76
C GLN A 7 16.58 -8.93 -4.55
N THR A 8 16.27 -7.65 -4.37
CA THR A 8 15.43 -7.19 -3.26
C THR A 8 14.02 -7.77 -3.35
N ASN A 9 13.44 -7.84 -4.55
CA ASN A 9 12.12 -8.45 -4.76
C ASN A 9 12.12 -9.95 -4.41
N LYS A 10 13.16 -10.69 -4.79
CA LYS A 10 13.33 -12.09 -4.37
C LYS A 10 13.38 -12.22 -2.85
N GLN A 11 14.13 -11.34 -2.17
CA GLN A 11 14.21 -11.34 -0.70
C GLN A 11 12.86 -11.04 -0.04
N VAL A 12 12.05 -10.15 -0.62
CA VAL A 12 10.68 -9.87 -0.15
C VAL A 12 9.79 -11.12 -0.22
N HIS A 13 9.85 -11.86 -1.33
CA HIS A 13 9.09 -13.12 -1.46
C HIS A 13 9.57 -14.22 -0.51
N GLU A 14 10.88 -14.31 -0.27
CA GLU A 14 11.42 -15.24 0.73
C GLU A 14 10.88 -14.89 2.13
N VAL A 15 10.89 -13.61 2.51
CA VAL A 15 10.34 -13.14 3.80
C VAL A 15 8.85 -13.46 3.92
N GLN A 16 8.06 -13.28 2.85
CA GLN A 16 6.65 -13.68 2.82
C GLN A 16 6.47 -15.18 3.08
N SER A 17 7.28 -16.03 2.44
CA SER A 17 7.24 -17.48 2.66
C SER A 17 7.57 -17.83 4.10
N TYR A 18 8.63 -17.23 4.68
CA TYR A 18 8.99 -17.45 6.08
C TYR A 18 7.89 -16.99 7.04
N MET A 19 7.18 -15.91 6.74
CA MET A 19 6.06 -15.46 7.56
C MET A 19 4.88 -16.42 7.52
N GLY A 20 4.62 -17.07 6.38
CA GLY A 20 3.63 -18.15 6.29
C GLY A 20 4.03 -19.37 7.14
N HIS A 21 5.33 -19.72 7.16
CA HIS A 21 5.82 -20.78 8.03
C HIS A 21 5.80 -20.41 9.52
N LEU A 22 5.93 -19.13 9.85
CA LEU A 22 5.87 -18.61 11.22
C LEU A 22 4.53 -18.93 11.90
N GLU A 23 3.42 -18.87 11.15
CA GLU A 23 2.09 -19.21 11.66
C GLU A 23 1.95 -20.70 12.02
N THR A 24 2.75 -21.56 11.39
CA THR A 24 2.71 -23.03 11.59
C THR A 24 3.81 -23.57 12.49
N SER A 25 4.76 -22.73 12.90
CA SER A 25 5.96 -23.16 13.63
C SER A 25 5.71 -23.31 15.14
N ASP A 26 6.46 -24.22 15.77
CA ASP A 26 6.32 -24.54 17.19
C ASP A 26 6.84 -23.40 18.10
N LYS A 27 6.21 -23.21 19.28
CA LYS A 27 6.39 -22.06 20.20
C LYS A 27 7.85 -21.72 20.51
N GLN A 28 8.74 -22.73 20.57
CA GLN A 28 10.17 -22.55 20.88
C GLN A 28 10.99 -22.05 19.68
N SER A 29 10.63 -22.46 18.46
CA SER A 29 11.34 -22.10 17.22
C SER A 29 10.91 -20.74 16.65
N VAL A 30 9.70 -20.29 16.99
CA VAL A 30 9.10 -19.04 16.50
C VAL A 30 10.00 -17.83 16.75
N HIS A 31 10.61 -17.71 17.92
CA HIS A 31 11.49 -16.59 18.26
C HIS A 31 12.74 -16.48 17.37
N LEU A 32 13.33 -17.62 17.00
CA LEU A 32 14.53 -17.65 16.16
C LEU A 32 14.17 -17.21 14.74
N VAL A 33 13.03 -17.69 14.23
CA VAL A 33 12.51 -17.33 12.92
C VAL A 33 12.08 -15.85 12.89
N GLU A 34 11.45 -15.33 13.95
CA GLU A 34 11.11 -13.89 14.06
C GLU A 34 12.36 -13.00 13.96
N ASN A 35 13.42 -13.33 14.70
CA ASN A 35 14.68 -12.58 14.64
C ASN A 35 15.33 -12.67 13.25
N GLU A 36 15.27 -13.83 12.61
CA GLU A 36 15.80 -13.99 11.26
C GLU A 36 15.00 -13.18 10.23
N ILE A 37 13.66 -13.19 10.33
CA ILE A 37 12.77 -12.38 9.48
C ILE A 37 13.07 -10.89 9.70
N GLN A 38 13.21 -10.43 10.95
CA GLN A 38 13.54 -9.05 11.27
C GLN A 38 14.87 -8.63 10.63
N ALA A 39 15.93 -9.43 10.80
CA ALA A 39 17.23 -9.16 10.21
C ALA A 39 17.19 -9.12 8.66
N ARG A 40 16.33 -9.94 8.04
CA ARG A 40 16.12 -9.92 6.59
C ARG A 40 15.36 -8.66 6.14
N ILE A 41 14.34 -8.24 6.88
CA ILE A 41 13.61 -6.99 6.63
C ILE A 41 14.56 -5.79 6.70
N ASP A 42 15.43 -5.73 7.70
CA ASP A 42 16.39 -4.62 7.85
C ASP A 42 17.40 -4.55 6.68
N ARG A 43 17.83 -5.72 6.18
CA ARG A 43 18.66 -5.81 4.96
C ARG A 43 17.90 -5.33 3.73
N ILE A 44 16.63 -5.68 3.60
CA ILE A 44 15.76 -5.25 2.49
C ILE A 44 15.57 -3.73 2.53
N PHE A 45 15.36 -3.14 3.71
CA PHE A 45 15.28 -1.69 3.89
C PHE A 45 16.57 -0.99 3.44
N SER A 46 17.73 -1.52 3.85
CA SER A 46 19.03 -0.99 3.43
C SER A 46 19.21 -1.04 1.90
N ASN A 47 18.70 -2.10 1.25
CA ASN A 47 18.71 -2.24 -0.20
C ASN A 47 17.73 -1.27 -0.88
N LEU A 48 16.56 -1.03 -0.28
CA LEU A 48 15.56 -0.07 -0.76
C LEU A 48 16.09 1.36 -0.75
N GLU A 49 16.77 1.78 0.32
CA GLU A 49 17.40 3.11 0.39
C GLU A 49 18.43 3.31 -0.72
N ARG A 50 19.25 2.28 -1.00
CA ARG A 50 20.18 2.28 -2.14
C ARG A 50 19.44 2.33 -3.48
N LEU A 51 18.33 1.61 -3.60
CA LEU A 51 17.51 1.58 -4.81
C LEU A 51 16.84 2.94 -5.06
N GLU A 52 16.43 3.66 -4.02
CA GLU A 52 15.86 5.01 -4.08
C GLU A 52 16.90 6.01 -4.61
N ILE A 53 18.13 5.95 -4.10
CA ILE A 53 19.24 6.75 -4.62
C ILE A 53 19.51 6.42 -6.09
N LEU A 54 19.58 5.14 -6.46
CA LEU A 54 19.82 4.73 -7.85
C LEU A 54 18.68 5.14 -8.78
N SER A 55 17.42 5.06 -8.33
CA SER A 55 16.24 5.48 -9.07
C SER A 55 16.26 6.97 -9.37
N SER A 56 16.68 7.81 -8.41
CA SER A 56 16.83 9.25 -8.62
C SER A 56 17.89 9.62 -9.67
N LYS A 57 18.88 8.75 -9.89
CA LYS A 57 20.00 8.93 -10.84
C LYS A 57 19.68 8.44 -12.26
N GLU A 58 18.51 7.82 -12.48
CA GLU A 58 18.13 7.35 -13.80
C GLU A 58 17.68 8.48 -14.75
N PRO A 59 17.86 8.32 -16.08
CA PRO A 59 17.41 9.30 -17.06
C PRO A 59 15.90 9.56 -16.95
N ALA A 60 15.47 10.79 -17.23
CA ALA A 60 14.11 11.28 -16.98
C ALA A 60 12.99 10.37 -17.53
N ASN A 61 13.23 9.72 -18.68
CA ASN A 61 12.27 8.81 -19.32
C ASN A 61 12.05 7.48 -18.58
N LYS A 62 13.03 7.01 -17.79
CA LYS A 62 12.95 5.76 -17.00
C LYS A 62 12.71 6.00 -15.51
N ARG A 63 13.12 7.17 -15.02
CA ARG A 63 13.03 7.60 -13.62
C ARG A 63 11.62 7.48 -13.03
N GLN A 64 10.57 7.80 -13.78
CA GLN A 64 9.20 7.68 -13.27
C GLN A 64 8.80 6.21 -13.04
N ASN A 65 9.17 5.31 -13.94
CA ASN A 65 8.89 3.87 -13.81
C ASN A 65 9.74 3.25 -12.69
N ALA A 66 11.02 3.61 -12.61
CA ALA A 66 11.93 3.19 -11.54
C ALA A 66 11.40 3.62 -10.16
N LYS A 67 10.93 4.87 -10.04
CA LYS A 67 10.34 5.39 -8.80
C LYS A 67 9.08 4.62 -8.41
N LEU A 68 8.17 4.38 -9.35
CA LEU A 68 6.97 3.60 -9.09
C LEU A 68 7.29 2.18 -8.57
N ARG A 69 8.28 1.51 -9.16
CA ARG A 69 8.72 0.17 -8.73
C ARG A 69 9.34 0.19 -7.33
N VAL A 70 10.14 1.21 -7.01
CA VAL A 70 10.72 1.39 -5.66
C VAL A 70 9.61 1.67 -4.64
N ASP A 71 8.65 2.52 -4.97
CA ASP A 71 7.52 2.88 -4.10
C ASP A 71 6.62 1.66 -3.81
N GLN A 72 6.35 0.82 -4.82
CA GLN A 72 5.65 -0.46 -4.63
C GLN A 72 6.40 -1.38 -3.67
N LEU A 73 7.69 -1.57 -3.90
CA LEU A 73 8.52 -2.45 -3.07
C LEU A 73 8.63 -1.93 -1.63
N LYS A 74 8.66 -0.60 -1.45
CA LYS A 74 8.62 0.05 -0.13
C LYS A 74 7.30 -0.22 0.60
N TYR A 75 6.18 -0.14 -0.10
CA TYR A 75 4.87 -0.47 0.46
C TYR A 75 4.82 -1.94 0.93
N ASP A 76 5.28 -2.87 0.10
CA ASP A 76 5.28 -4.30 0.44
C ASP A 76 6.11 -4.58 1.68
N VAL A 77 7.28 -3.96 1.80
CA VAL A 77 8.18 -4.15 2.96
C VAL A 77 7.60 -3.55 4.24
N GLN A 78 6.96 -2.38 4.15
CA GLN A 78 6.25 -1.78 5.30
C GLN A 78 5.07 -2.64 5.75
N HIS A 79 4.36 -3.24 4.81
CA HIS A 79 3.29 -4.19 5.12
C HIS A 79 3.83 -5.42 5.84
N LEU A 80 4.95 -6.00 5.37
CA LEU A 80 5.58 -7.14 6.03
C LEU A 80 6.06 -6.82 7.43
N GLN A 81 6.68 -5.66 7.64
CA GLN A 81 7.12 -5.20 8.95
C GLN A 81 5.93 -5.03 9.92
N SER A 82 4.83 -4.47 9.43
CA SER A 82 3.60 -4.31 10.23
C SER A 82 2.99 -5.67 10.61
N ALA A 83 2.98 -6.62 9.67
CA ALA A 83 2.52 -7.99 9.91
C ALA A 83 3.37 -8.71 10.97
N LEU A 84 4.70 -8.60 10.88
CA LEU A 84 5.61 -9.17 11.88
C LEU A 84 5.38 -8.57 13.28
N ARG A 85 5.24 -7.25 13.38
CA ARG A 85 4.97 -6.56 14.65
C ARG A 85 3.64 -7.00 15.27
N ASN A 86 2.60 -7.16 14.45
CA ASN A 86 1.30 -7.65 14.90
C ASN A 86 1.38 -9.09 15.43
N PHE A 87 2.16 -9.94 14.76
CA PHE A 87 2.40 -11.31 15.20
C PHE A 87 3.12 -11.34 16.56
N GLN A 88 4.22 -10.59 16.69
CA GLN A 88 4.97 -10.46 17.95
C GLN A 88 4.08 -9.95 19.09
N HIS A 89 3.24 -8.96 18.83
CA HIS A 89 2.32 -8.42 19.83
C HIS A 89 1.27 -9.44 20.26
N ARG A 90 0.65 -10.18 19.32
CA ARG A 90 -0.29 -11.26 19.64
C ARG A 90 0.37 -12.35 20.48
N ARG A 91 1.60 -12.73 20.14
CA ARG A 91 2.40 -13.72 20.86
C ARG A 91 2.71 -13.25 22.29
N TYR A 92 3.20 -12.03 22.44
CA TYR A 92 3.51 -11.44 23.74
C TYR A 92 2.27 -11.36 24.64
N ASN A 93 1.14 -10.92 24.10
CA ASN A 93 -0.11 -10.88 24.85
C ASN A 93 -0.55 -12.27 25.31
N ARG A 94 -0.41 -13.29 24.46
CA ARG A 94 -0.72 -14.67 24.81
C ARG A 94 0.21 -15.20 25.90
N GLU A 95 1.50 -14.91 25.81
CA GLU A 95 2.49 -15.30 26.83
C GLU A 95 2.21 -14.62 28.18
N GLN A 96 1.83 -13.34 28.17
CA GLN A 96 1.43 -12.62 29.38
C GLN A 96 0.14 -13.16 30.00
N GLN A 97 -0.85 -13.54 29.18
CA GLN A 97 -2.07 -14.19 29.64
C GLN A 97 -1.79 -15.57 30.22
N GLU A 98 -0.91 -16.36 29.60
CA GLU A 98 -0.49 -17.67 30.11
C GLU A 98 0.22 -17.51 31.47
N LYS A 99 1.13 -16.53 31.62
CA LYS A 99 1.80 -16.22 32.90
C LYS A 99 0.84 -15.74 33.99
N GLN A 100 -0.04 -14.79 33.68
CA GLN A 100 -1.05 -14.32 34.64
C GLN A 100 -1.97 -15.46 35.09
N ARG A 101 -2.36 -16.34 34.16
CA ARG A 101 -3.15 -17.53 34.50
C ARG A 101 -2.36 -18.47 35.41
N GLU A 102 -1.08 -18.71 35.13
CA GLU A 102 -0.22 -19.52 35.99
C GLU A 102 -0.05 -18.90 37.38
N GLU A 103 0.13 -17.58 37.50
CA GLU A 103 0.22 -16.88 38.79
C GLU A 103 -1.08 -17.01 39.60
N LEU A 104 -2.23 -16.89 38.95
CA LEU A 104 -3.54 -17.09 39.58
C LEU A 104 -3.74 -18.55 40.03
N LEU A 105 -3.24 -19.52 39.27
CA LEU A 105 -3.31 -20.95 39.62
C LEU A 105 -2.27 -21.35 40.67
N ALA A 106 -1.09 -20.74 40.67
CA ALA A 106 -0.02 -20.97 41.63
C ALA A 106 -0.31 -20.32 42.99
N ARG A 107 -1.23 -19.34 43.04
CA ARG A 107 -1.81 -18.85 44.28
C ARG A 107 -2.72 -19.95 44.86
N SER A 108 -2.10 -20.92 45.53
CA SER A 108 -2.80 -21.92 46.34
C SER A 108 -3.70 -21.19 47.33
N PHE A 109 -5.02 -21.33 47.19
CA PHE A 109 -5.98 -20.91 48.20
C PHE A 109 -5.65 -21.65 49.50
N THR A 110 -5.03 -20.96 50.45
CA THR A 110 -4.90 -21.45 51.81
C THR A 110 -6.28 -21.38 52.46
N ALA A 111 -7.01 -22.49 52.42
CA ALA A 111 -8.21 -22.68 53.22
C ALA A 111 -7.79 -22.83 54.69
N ASN A 112 -7.65 -21.69 55.38
CA ASN A 112 -7.83 -21.54 56.83
C ASN A 112 -7.59 -20.07 57.18
N ASP A 113 -8.64 -19.27 57.07
CA ASP A 113 -8.93 -18.27 58.11
C ASP A 113 -10.45 -18.22 58.26
N SER A 114 -10.93 -18.75 59.37
CA SER A 114 -12.33 -19.09 59.64
C SER A 114 -13.19 -17.89 60.08
N ASP A 115 -12.74 -16.66 59.85
CA ASP A 115 -13.36 -15.46 60.45
C ASP A 115 -13.64 -14.33 59.44
N THR A 116 -13.84 -14.66 58.15
CA THR A 116 -14.20 -13.63 57.16
C THR A 116 -15.29 -14.11 56.21
N THR A 117 -16.41 -14.58 56.79
CA THR A 117 -17.70 -14.42 56.12
C THR A 117 -18.09 -12.94 56.24
N ILE A 118 -17.50 -12.10 55.39
CA ILE A 118 -18.02 -10.76 55.15
C ILE A 118 -18.65 -10.79 53.76
N PRO A 119 -19.90 -10.32 53.58
CA PRO A 119 -20.50 -10.14 52.27
C PRO A 119 -19.80 -8.95 51.58
N ILE A 120 -18.56 -9.16 51.13
CA ILE A 120 -17.82 -8.27 50.24
C ILE A 120 -17.64 -9.07 48.95
N ASP A 121 -18.62 -9.00 48.07
CA ASP A 121 -18.43 -9.52 46.71
C ASP A 121 -19.27 -8.74 45.70
N GLU A 122 -20.50 -8.38 46.06
CA GLU A 122 -21.42 -7.74 45.11
C GLU A 122 -21.03 -6.30 44.74
N THR A 123 -20.60 -5.46 45.69
CA THR A 123 -20.24 -4.06 45.42
C THR A 123 -18.88 -3.89 44.77
N LEU A 124 -17.92 -4.77 45.08
CA LEU A 124 -16.58 -4.77 44.48
C LEU A 124 -16.61 -5.34 43.06
N GLN A 125 -17.33 -6.43 42.82
CA GLN A 125 -17.60 -6.92 41.46
C GLN A 125 -18.41 -5.91 40.64
N PHE A 126 -19.36 -5.21 41.25
CA PHE A 126 -20.09 -4.14 40.58
C PHE A 126 -19.17 -2.96 40.20
N ASN A 127 -18.21 -2.59 41.06
CA ASN A 127 -17.24 -1.54 40.75
C ASN A 127 -16.27 -1.97 39.64
N GLU A 128 -15.79 -3.20 39.69
CA GLU A 128 -14.89 -3.75 38.68
C GLU A 128 -15.59 -3.91 37.32
N SER A 129 -16.85 -4.38 37.31
CA SER A 129 -17.68 -4.42 36.11
C SER A 129 -18.01 -3.02 35.58
N LEU A 130 -18.23 -2.03 36.44
CA LEU A 130 -18.37 -0.63 36.02
C LEU A 130 -17.09 -0.07 35.40
N GLN A 131 -15.92 -0.34 35.99
CA GLN A 131 -14.64 0.09 35.41
C GLN A 131 -14.37 -0.59 34.07
N ASN A 132 -14.66 -1.89 33.96
CA ASN A 132 -14.54 -2.63 32.69
C ASN A 132 -15.53 -2.12 31.64
N ALA A 133 -16.77 -1.79 32.04
CA ALA A 133 -17.76 -1.18 31.16
C ALA A 133 -17.32 0.22 30.71
N HIS A 134 -16.75 1.03 31.61
CA HIS A 134 -16.24 2.35 31.28
C HIS A 134 -15.08 2.27 30.29
N ARG A 135 -14.13 1.36 30.50
CA ARG A 135 -13.02 1.10 29.56
C ARG A 135 -13.53 0.60 28.21
N GLY A 136 -14.49 -0.33 28.20
CA GLY A 136 -15.12 -0.81 26.98
C GLY A 136 -15.87 0.30 26.22
N MET A 137 -16.51 1.21 26.95
CA MET A 137 -17.17 2.40 26.38
C MET A 137 -16.15 3.40 25.82
N ASP A 138 -15.04 3.64 26.51
CA ASP A 138 -13.95 4.49 26.03
C ASP A 138 -13.30 3.92 24.76
N ASP A 139 -13.12 2.60 24.69
CA ASP A 139 -12.64 1.90 23.49
C ASP A 139 -13.64 1.99 22.32
N LEU A 140 -14.94 1.90 22.59
CA LEU A 140 -15.99 2.09 21.58
C LEU A 140 -16.07 3.54 21.10
N ILE A 141 -15.89 4.53 21.99
CA ILE A 141 -15.81 5.95 21.63
C ILE A 141 -14.55 6.20 20.79
N GLY A 142 -13.39 5.68 21.20
CA GLY A 142 -12.14 5.75 20.44
C GLY A 142 -12.30 5.14 19.04
N SER A 143 -12.89 3.94 18.97
CA SER A 143 -13.18 3.27 17.71
C SER A 143 -14.17 4.07 16.85
N GLY A 144 -15.24 4.59 17.45
CA GLY A 144 -16.25 5.41 16.78
C GLY A 144 -15.67 6.69 16.16
N THR A 145 -14.80 7.40 16.89
CA THR A 145 -14.14 8.60 16.36
C THR A 145 -13.20 8.27 15.19
N SER A 146 -12.45 7.18 15.27
CA SER A 146 -11.56 6.74 14.19
C SER A 146 -12.32 6.32 12.93
N ILE A 147 -13.47 5.63 13.07
CA ILE A 147 -14.36 5.28 11.96
C ILE A 147 -14.91 6.55 11.32
N LEU A 148 -15.35 7.51 12.12
CA LEU A 148 -15.93 8.77 11.62
C LEU A 148 -14.87 9.61 10.88
N HIS A 149 -13.63 9.64 11.38
CA HIS A 149 -12.49 10.24 10.68
C HIS A 149 -12.20 9.52 9.36
N GLY A 150 -12.17 8.18 9.35
CA GLY A 150 -11.99 7.38 8.14
C GLY A 150 -13.06 7.65 7.09
N LEU A 151 -14.34 7.76 7.49
CA LEU A 151 -15.43 8.12 6.58
C LEU A 151 -15.28 9.53 6.00
N ARG A 152 -14.79 10.49 6.81
CA ARG A 152 -14.48 11.84 6.34
C ARG A 152 -13.36 11.86 5.31
N ASP A 153 -12.29 11.09 5.54
CA ASP A 153 -11.15 10.97 4.62
C ASP A 153 -11.53 10.25 3.33
N GLN A 154 -12.37 9.20 3.42
CA GLN A 154 -12.94 8.53 2.25
C GLN A 154 -13.77 9.50 1.40
N ARG A 155 -14.58 10.36 2.02
CA ARG A 155 -15.35 11.39 1.30
C ARG A 155 -14.43 12.39 0.57
N MET A 156 -13.34 12.83 1.21
CA MET A 156 -12.34 13.71 0.58
C MET A 156 -11.67 13.02 -0.62
N THR A 157 -11.29 11.75 -0.46
CA THR A 157 -10.68 10.94 -1.51
C THR A 157 -11.64 10.74 -2.69
N LEU A 158 -12.90 10.37 -2.44
CA LEU A 158 -13.94 10.22 -3.46
C LEU A 158 -14.17 11.52 -4.23
N LYS A 159 -14.19 12.68 -3.55
CA LYS A 159 -14.25 13.98 -4.22
C LYS A 159 -13.04 14.23 -5.12
N GLY A 160 -11.84 13.87 -4.66
CA GLY A 160 -10.61 13.95 -5.46
C GLY A 160 -10.66 13.06 -6.70
N THR A 161 -11.10 11.82 -6.55
CA THR A 161 -11.26 10.86 -7.66
C THR A 161 -12.32 11.32 -8.65
N HIS A 162 -13.47 11.81 -8.18
CA HIS A 162 -14.51 12.36 -9.04
C HIS A 162 -14.00 13.55 -9.87
N LYS A 163 -13.23 14.45 -9.24
CA LYS A 163 -12.57 15.57 -9.96
C LYS A 163 -11.61 15.06 -11.03
N LYS A 164 -10.76 14.08 -10.70
CA LYS A 164 -9.84 13.46 -11.67
C LYS A 164 -10.58 12.77 -12.83
N ILE A 165 -11.68 12.08 -12.56
CA ILE A 165 -12.51 11.45 -13.59
C ILE A 165 -13.12 12.51 -14.51
N LEU A 166 -13.62 13.61 -13.95
CA LEU A 166 -14.13 14.74 -14.75
C LEU A 166 -13.03 15.35 -15.63
N ASP A 167 -11.82 15.53 -15.09
CA ASP A 167 -10.67 16.06 -15.83
C ASP A 167 -10.25 15.09 -16.96
N VAL A 168 -10.26 13.78 -16.71
CA VAL A 168 -10.00 12.75 -17.73
C VAL A 168 -11.10 12.70 -18.79
N ALA A 169 -12.37 12.81 -18.40
CA ALA A 169 -13.48 12.88 -19.34
C ALA A 169 -13.40 14.12 -20.25
N ASN A 170 -13.04 15.27 -19.68
CA ASN A 170 -12.76 16.49 -20.44
C ASN A 170 -11.56 16.31 -21.39
N MET A 171 -10.49 15.66 -20.94
CA MET A 171 -9.31 15.37 -21.76
C MET A 171 -9.61 14.37 -22.90
N LEU A 172 -10.44 13.36 -22.66
CA LEU A 172 -10.88 12.40 -23.69
C LEU A 172 -11.84 13.07 -24.71
N GLY A 173 -12.70 13.98 -24.24
CA GLY A 173 -13.53 14.82 -25.11
C GLY A 173 -12.69 15.70 -26.05
N LEU A 174 -11.62 16.30 -25.52
CA LEU A 174 -10.63 17.03 -26.32
C LEU A 174 -9.80 16.10 -27.21
N SER A 175 -9.48 14.87 -26.78
CA SER A 175 -8.73 13.92 -27.60
C SER A 175 -9.48 13.52 -28.86
N ASN A 176 -10.80 13.31 -28.78
CA ASN A 176 -11.62 13.03 -29.97
C ASN A 176 -11.71 14.21 -30.93
N THR A 177 -11.77 15.45 -30.43
CA THR A 177 -11.76 16.64 -31.31
C THR A 177 -10.38 16.87 -31.94
N VAL A 178 -9.29 16.69 -31.18
CA VAL A 178 -7.92 16.73 -31.70
C VAL A 178 -7.67 15.62 -32.73
N MET A 179 -8.15 14.40 -32.51
CA MET A 179 -8.05 13.28 -33.46
C MET A 179 -8.71 13.64 -34.81
N ARG A 180 -9.93 14.20 -34.77
CA ARG A 180 -10.64 14.66 -35.97
C ARG A 180 -9.93 15.82 -36.68
N LEU A 181 -9.31 16.74 -35.94
CA LEU A 181 -8.53 17.84 -36.52
C LEU A 181 -7.28 17.33 -37.25
N ILE A 182 -6.64 16.28 -36.72
CA ILE A 182 -5.48 15.63 -37.35
C ILE A 182 -5.89 14.90 -38.64
N GLU A 183 -6.98 14.14 -38.62
CA GLU A 183 -7.50 13.47 -39.82
C GLU A 183 -7.86 14.47 -40.93
N LYS A 184 -8.49 15.60 -40.58
CA LYS A 184 -8.81 16.66 -41.53
C LYS A 184 -7.57 17.28 -42.17
N ARG A 185 -6.50 17.52 -41.39
CA ARG A 185 -5.21 18.01 -41.90
C ARG A 185 -4.58 17.03 -42.88
N ALA A 186 -4.57 15.73 -42.56
CA ALA A 186 -4.01 14.70 -43.44
C ALA A 186 -4.78 14.59 -44.76
N PHE A 187 -6.10 14.74 -44.71
CA PHE A 187 -6.94 14.72 -45.91
C PHE A 187 -6.73 15.97 -46.78
N GLN A 188 -6.57 17.14 -46.16
CA GLN A 188 -6.28 18.39 -46.86
C GLN A 188 -4.88 18.37 -47.51
N ASP A 189 -3.88 17.81 -46.82
CA ASP A 189 -2.52 17.65 -47.34
C ASP A 189 -2.48 16.79 -48.61
N LYS A 190 -3.25 15.69 -48.62
CA LYS A 190 -3.42 14.83 -49.80
C LYS A 190 -4.00 15.59 -51.01
N TYR A 191 -4.95 16.50 -50.79
CA TYR A 191 -5.50 17.32 -51.88
C TYR A 191 -4.48 18.34 -52.41
N PHE A 192 -3.72 18.99 -51.52
CA PHE A 192 -2.65 19.90 -51.95
C PHE A 192 -1.57 19.17 -52.75
N MET A 193 -1.21 17.95 -52.35
CA MET A 193 -0.25 17.11 -53.09
C MET A 193 -0.74 16.79 -54.51
N ILE A 194 -1.99 16.33 -54.65
CA ILE A 194 -2.58 15.99 -55.96
C ILE A 194 -2.73 17.25 -56.85
N GLY A 195 -3.17 18.37 -56.26
CA GLY A 195 -3.28 19.64 -56.96
C GLY A 195 -1.93 20.15 -57.49
N GLY A 196 -0.87 20.07 -56.68
CA GLY A 196 0.49 20.44 -57.08
C GLY A 196 1.03 19.59 -58.23
N MET A 197 0.76 18.28 -58.21
CA MET A 197 1.16 17.36 -59.28
C MET A 197 0.47 17.72 -60.60
N LEU A 198 -0.86 17.91 -60.60
CA LEU A 198 -1.60 18.31 -61.80
C LEU A 198 -1.16 19.67 -62.34
N LEU A 199 -0.96 20.65 -61.46
CA LEU A 199 -0.48 21.98 -61.85
C LEU A 199 0.88 21.88 -62.55
N SER A 200 1.80 21.08 -62.01
CA SER A 200 3.12 20.87 -62.61
C SER A 200 3.01 20.25 -64.01
N CYS A 201 2.11 19.28 -64.21
CA CYS A 201 1.86 18.67 -65.51
C CYS A 201 1.28 19.68 -66.52
N VAL A 202 0.33 20.51 -66.11
CA VAL A 202 -0.27 21.54 -66.99
C VAL A 202 0.76 22.58 -67.40
N VAL A 203 1.60 23.04 -66.47
CA VAL A 203 2.70 23.97 -66.78
C VAL A 203 3.67 23.35 -67.77
N MET A 204 4.07 22.08 -67.57
CA MET A 204 4.95 21.39 -68.51
C MET A 204 4.33 21.27 -69.91
N PHE A 205 3.03 20.94 -69.98
CA PHE A 205 2.30 20.84 -71.25
C PHE A 205 2.21 22.18 -71.99
N LEU A 206 1.87 23.26 -71.27
CA LEU A 206 1.80 24.60 -71.86
C LEU A 206 3.16 25.07 -72.38
N VAL A 207 4.24 24.79 -71.66
CA VAL A 207 5.60 25.09 -72.11
C VAL A 207 5.90 24.34 -73.41
N VAL A 208 5.58 23.05 -73.51
CA VAL A 208 5.82 22.27 -74.74
C VAL A 208 5.00 22.79 -75.91
N GLN A 209 3.72 23.14 -75.72
CA GLN A 209 2.85 23.68 -76.78
C GLN A 209 3.24 25.08 -77.25
N TYR A 210 3.78 25.93 -76.37
CA TYR A 210 4.17 27.30 -76.77
C TYR A 210 5.61 27.38 -77.29
N LEU A 211 6.47 26.42 -76.97
CA LEU A 211 7.86 26.39 -77.43
C LEU A 211 8.09 25.50 -78.67
N THR A 212 7.08 24.74 -79.10
CA THR A 212 7.05 23.92 -80.33
C THR A 212 6.12 24.55 -81.35
#